data_AF-A0A654KIP4-F1
#
_entry.id   AF-A0A654KIP4-F1
#
_cell.length_a   1.000
_cell.length_b   1.000
_cell.length_c   1.000
_cell.angle_alpha   90.00
_cell.angle_beta   90.00
_cell.angle_gamma   90.00
#
_symmetry.space_group_name_H-M   'P 1'
#
loop_
_entity.id
_entity.type
_entity.pdbx_description
1 polymer ?
#
loop_
_entity_poly.entity_id
_entity_poly.type
_entity_poly.pdbx_seq_one_letter_code
_entity_poly.pdbx_strand_id
1 'polypeptide(L)' 'MSDALAHCPFETSGRGISIFGKKVPKNYVLRDKDRIEICRPLIFDPMISRKRRADIAKMGILKKEAQKRRKVKFDSN' A
#
# COMPACT_ATOMS: atom_id res chain seq x y z
N MET A 1 21.93 10.27 -12.01
CA MET A 1 21.02 9.12 -11.77
C MET A 1 21.48 7.86 -12.50
N SER A 2 21.69 7.91 -13.82
CA SER A 2 22.06 6.73 -14.62
C SER A 2 23.23 5.92 -14.06
N ASP A 3 24.32 6.58 -13.70
CA ASP A 3 25.52 5.93 -13.15
C ASP A 3 25.25 5.20 -11.81
N ALA A 4 24.55 5.88 -10.88
CA ALA A 4 24.15 5.28 -9.61
C ALA A 4 23.22 4.07 -9.79
N LEU A 5 22.32 4.11 -10.78
CA LEU A 5 21.44 2.97 -11.10
C LEU A 5 22.20 1.81 -11.76
N ALA A 6 23.25 2.08 -12.53
CA ALA A 6 24.08 1.04 -13.15
C ALA A 6 24.89 0.23 -12.12
N HIS A 7 25.32 0.87 -11.04
CA HIS A 7 26.02 0.22 -9.92
C HIS A 7 25.08 -0.36 -8.86
N CYS A 8 23.77 -0.20 -9.03
CA CYS A 8 22.79 -0.71 -8.08
C CYS A 8 22.69 -2.25 -8.18
N PRO A 9 22.80 -2.99 -7.07
CA PRO A 9 22.70 -4.45 -7.10
C PRO A 9 21.25 -4.95 -7.33
N PHE A 10 20.28 -4.05 -7.43
CA PHE A 10 18.86 -4.40 -7.59
C PHE A 10 18.39 -4.11 -9.03
N GLU A 11 17.51 -4.98 -9.55
CA GLU A 11 16.87 -4.76 -10.84
C GLU A 11 16.07 -3.44 -10.86
N THR A 12 16.33 -2.56 -11.82
CA THR A 12 15.68 -1.24 -11.92
C THR A 12 14.75 -1.10 -13.12
N SER A 13 14.73 -2.07 -14.03
CA SER A 13 13.84 -2.05 -15.19
C SER A 13 12.37 -2.10 -14.77
N GLY A 14 11.55 -1.26 -15.41
CA GLY A 14 10.12 -1.12 -15.10
C GLY A 14 9.79 -0.53 -13.71
N ARG A 15 10.79 -0.11 -12.92
CA ARG A 15 10.57 0.45 -11.58
C ARG A 15 10.43 1.96 -11.60
N GLY A 16 9.63 2.47 -10.67
CA GLY A 16 9.55 3.90 -10.39
C GLY A 16 10.78 4.34 -9.60
N ILE A 17 11.34 5.50 -9.93
CA ILE A 17 12.44 6.10 -9.17
C ILE A 17 11.93 7.38 -8.51
N SER A 18 12.24 7.56 -7.24
CA SER A 18 11.95 8.79 -6.50
C SER A 18 13.16 9.28 -5.71
N ILE A 19 13.13 10.57 -5.39
CA ILE A 19 14.08 11.22 -4.48
C ILE A 19 13.25 11.89 -3.39
N PHE A 20 13.54 11.54 -2.13
CA PHE A 20 12.79 12.01 -0.97
C PHE A 20 11.25 11.88 -1.12
N GLY A 21 10.79 10.76 -1.66
CA GLY A 21 9.37 10.44 -1.88
C GLY A 21 8.74 11.12 -3.10
N LYS A 22 9.51 11.89 -3.89
CA LYS A 22 9.02 12.54 -5.10
C LYS A 22 9.50 11.79 -6.34
N LYS A 23 8.57 11.33 -7.18
CA LYS A 23 8.90 10.65 -8.44
C LYS A 23 9.74 11.58 -9.32
N VAL A 24 10.87 11.08 -9.81
CA VAL A 24 11.78 11.82 -10.69
C VAL A 24 12.00 11.06 -12.00
N PRO A 25 12.30 11.76 -13.10
CA PRO A 25 12.68 11.10 -14.34
C PRO A 25 14.07 10.45 -14.23
N LYS A 26 14.35 9.45 -15.07
CA LYS A 26 15.62 8.71 -15.06
C LYS A 26 16.85 9.58 -15.40
N ASN A 27 16.64 10.70 -16.10
CA ASN A 27 17.69 11.66 -16.45
C ASN A 27 17.94 12.71 -15.35
N TYR A 28 17.35 12.56 -14.16
CA TYR A 28 17.59 13.48 -13.04
C TYR A 28 19.09 13.55 -12.68
N VAL A 29 19.61 14.77 -12.56
CA VAL A 29 20.99 15.03 -12.10
C VAL A 29 21.01 14.97 -10.58
N LEU A 30 21.75 13.99 -10.04
CA LEU A 30 21.84 13.77 -8.60
C LEU A 30 22.64 14.89 -7.92
N ARG A 31 22.24 15.21 -6.70
CA ARG A 31 22.92 16.13 -5.79
C ARG A 31 23.51 15.36 -4.62
N ASP A 32 24.43 16.01 -3.91
CA ASP A 32 24.98 15.45 -2.69
C ASP A 32 23.85 15.11 -1.69
N LYS A 33 23.96 13.95 -1.05
CA LYS A 33 23.01 13.40 -0.08
C LYS A 33 21.60 13.07 -0.62
N ASP A 34 21.40 13.03 -1.94
CA ASP A 34 20.13 12.56 -2.49
C ASP A 34 19.86 11.11 -2.06
N ARG A 35 18.71 10.90 -1.40
CA ARG A 35 18.21 9.56 -1.11
C ARG A 35 17.40 9.06 -2.30
N ILE A 36 17.98 8.14 -3.04
CA ILE A 36 17.32 7.46 -4.16
C ILE A 36 16.44 6.34 -3.60
N GLU A 37 15.21 6.27 -4.08
CA GLU A 37 14.26 5.21 -3.73
C GLU A 37 13.82 4.46 -5.00
N ILE A 38 13.86 3.13 -4.95
CA ILE A 38 13.45 2.24 -6.05
C ILE A 38 12.09 1.65 -5.70
N CYS A 39 11.03 2.21 -6.29
CA CYS A 39 9.65 1.82 -6.03
C CYS A 39 9.28 0.55 -6.81
N ARG A 40 8.70 -0.43 -6.10
CA ARG A 40 8.10 -1.61 -6.74
C ARG A 40 6.80 -1.26 -7.46
N PRO A 41 6.48 -1.93 -8.58
CA PRO A 41 5.17 -1.76 -9.23
C PRO A 41 4.05 -2.20 -8.29
N LEU A 42 2.88 -1.57 -8.43
CA LEU A 42 1.69 -1.98 -7.70
C LEU A 42 1.20 -3.31 -8.25
N ILE A 43 1.04 -4.30 -7.37
CA ILE A 43 0.51 -5.63 -7.73
C ILE A 43 -1.03 -5.61 -7.72
N PHE A 44 -1.63 -4.63 -7.04
CA PHE A 44 -3.06 -4.54 -6.86
C PHE A 44 -3.52 -3.09 -6.71
N ASP A 45 -4.76 -2.81 -7.12
CA ASP A 45 -5.36 -1.49 -6.99
C ASP A 45 -5.62 -1.14 -5.51
N PRO A 46 -5.04 -0.04 -4.99
CA PRO A 46 -5.18 0.35 -3.60
C PRO A 46 -6.63 0.60 -3.17
N MET A 47 -7.47 1.18 -4.04
CA MET A 47 -8.87 1.49 -3.75
C MET A 47 -9.71 0.21 -3.69
N ILE A 48 -9.50 -0.73 -4.60
CA ILE A 48 -10.18 -2.03 -4.54
C ILE A 48 -9.80 -2.75 -3.24
N SER A 49 -8.54 -2.65 -2.79
CA SER A 49 -8.06 -3.34 -1.58
C SER A 49 -8.69 -2.73 -0.35
N ARG A 50 -8.73 -1.40 -0.30
CA ARG A 50 -9.43 -0.65 0.73
C ARG A 50 -10.91 -1.01 0.78
N LYS A 51 -11.59 -1.09 -0.37
CA LYS A 51 -13.02 -1.47 -0.45
C LYS A 51 -13.26 -2.86 0.13
N ARG A 52 -12.49 -3.86 -0.31
CA ARG A 52 -12.58 -5.24 0.22
C ARG A 52 -12.41 -5.30 1.74
N ARG A 53 -11.44 -4.56 2.29
CA ARG A 53 -11.23 -4.49 3.75
C ARG A 53 -12.40 -3.84 4.48
N ALA A 54 -12.98 -2.77 3.93
CA ALA A 54 -14.13 -2.10 4.51
C ALA A 54 -15.38 -3.02 4.53
N ASP A 55 -15.62 -3.74 3.44
CA ASP A 55 -16.75 -4.68 3.34
C ASP A 55 -16.62 -5.81 4.36
N ILE A 56 -15.43 -6.41 4.50
CA ILE A 56 -15.15 -7.43 5.53
C ILE A 56 -15.40 -6.88 6.94
N ALA A 57 -14.91 -5.68 7.23
CA ALA A 57 -15.11 -5.04 8.53
C ALA A 57 -16.60 -4.83 8.84
N LYS A 58 -17.37 -4.33 7.85
CA LYS A 58 -18.83 -4.15 7.97
C LYS A 58 -19.55 -5.46 8.27
N MET A 59 -19.21 -6.54 7.56
CA MET A 59 -19.81 -7.86 7.81
C MET A 59 -19.48 -8.38 9.22
N GLY A 60 -18.27 -8.14 9.71
CA GLY A 60 -17.88 -8.48 11.08
C GLY A 60 -18.71 -7.74 12.13
N ILE A 61 -18.97 -6.45 11.92
CA ILE A 61 -19.81 -5.63 12.80
C ILE A 61 -21.25 -6.17 12.82
N LEU A 62 -21.85 -6.38 11.66
CA LEU A 62 -23.23 -6.89 11.55
C LEU A 62 -23.40 -8.25 12.23
N LYS A 63 -22.42 -9.16 12.09
CA LYS A 63 -22.42 -10.46 12.78
C LYS A 63 -22.39 -10.30 14.30
N LYS A 64 -21.55 -9.41 14.82
CA LYS A 64 -21.48 -9.13 16.27
C LYS A 64 -22.79 -8.54 16.79
N GLU A 65 -23.39 -7.61 16.07
CA GLU A 65 -24.69 -7.03 16.44
C GLU A 65 -25.81 -8.07 16.45
N ALA A 66 -25.88 -8.91 15.41
CA ALA A 66 -26.84 -10.00 15.34
C ALA A 66 -26.66 -10.99 16.50
N GLN A 67 -25.41 -11.34 16.84
CA GLN A 67 -25.09 -12.19 17.98
C GLN A 67 -25.52 -11.55 19.31
N LYS A 68 -25.26 -10.26 19.50
CA LYS A 68 -25.69 -9.49 20.69
C LYS A 68 -27.21 -9.51 20.82
N ARG A 69 -27.95 -9.23 19.75
CA ARG A 69 -29.42 -9.26 19.74
C ARG A 69 -29.96 -10.65 20.09
N ARG A 70 -29.35 -11.72 19.56
CA ARG A 70 -29.74 -13.10 19.87
C ARG A 70 -29.53 -13.43 21.35
N LYS A 71 -28.42 -13.00 21.93
CA LYS A 71 -28.14 -13.20 23.36
C LYS A 71 -29.15 -12.46 24.25
N VAL A 72 -29.42 -11.18 23.95
CA VAL A 72 -30.42 -10.39 24.69
C VAL A 72 -31.80 -11.08 24.70
N LYS A 73 -32.24 -11.65 23.57
CA LYS A 73 -33.52 -12.37 23.49
C LYS A 73 -33.55 -13.66 24.33
N PHE A 74 -32.42 -14.32 24.50
CA PHE A 74 -32.31 -15.53 25.34
C PHE A 74 -32.37 -15.19 26.82
N ASP A 75 -31.70 -14.11 27.24
CA ASP A 75 -31.66 -13.68 28.63
C ASP A 75 -33.01 -13.08 29.10
N SER A 76 -33.90 -12.70 28.17
CA SER A 76 -35.21 -12.10 28.46
C SER A 76 -36.38 -13.09 28.52
N ASN A 77 -36.12 -14.39 28.41
CA ASN A 77 -37.13 -15.46 28.32
C ASN A 77 -36.92 -16.50 29.43
#